data_AF-A0A6N8WPJ1-F1
#
_entry.id   AF-A0A6N8WPJ1-F1
#
_cell.length_a   1.000
_cell.length_b   1.000
_cell.length_c   1.000
_cell.angle_alpha   90.00
_cell.angle_beta   90.00
_cell.angle_gamma   90.00
#
_symmetry.space_group_name_H-M   'P 1'
#
loop_
_entity.id
_entity.type
_entity.pdbx_description
1 polymer ?
#
loop_
_entity_poly.entity_id
_entity_poly.type
_entity_poly.pdbx_seq_one_letter_code
_entity_poly.pdbx_strand_id
1 'polypeptide(L)'
;MRRATALVILLAVSAALWAQEGAPARPAAPVEPMAALLDAFASYDVVALSDPHGNEQVHALHLSLIRDPRLARAVDDIVFETGNALYQEVVDLYVNGADVPIDELRLVRILLGDPPIDWAEIETQSDVQPWLWRHCRPTSAHGRRRA
;
A
#
# COMPACT_ATOMS: atom_id res chain seq x y z
N MET A 1 -13.44 14.70 -51.47
CA MET A 1 -12.88 15.56 -50.39
C MET A 1 -13.08 14.97 -48.99
N ARG A 2 -14.26 14.42 -48.62
CA ARG A 2 -14.52 13.85 -47.27
C ARG A 2 -13.69 12.60 -46.88
N ARG A 3 -13.25 11.79 -47.85
CA ARG A 3 -12.43 10.59 -47.61
C ARG A 3 -10.97 10.90 -47.24
N ALA A 4 -10.44 12.02 -47.73
CA ALA A 4 -9.09 12.46 -47.42
C ALA A 4 -8.98 12.98 -45.98
N THR A 5 -10.02 13.68 -45.50
CA THR A 5 -10.06 14.23 -44.14
C THR A 5 -10.11 13.14 -43.07
N ALA A 6 -10.86 12.05 -43.30
CA ALA A 6 -10.93 10.91 -42.38
C ALA A 6 -9.59 10.18 -42.24
N LEU A 7 -8.82 10.06 -43.33
CA LEU A 7 -7.50 9.42 -43.32
C LEU A 7 -6.45 10.26 -42.57
N VAL A 8 -6.52 11.59 -42.71
CA VAL A 8 -5.62 12.53 -42.00
C VAL A 8 -5.88 12.53 -40.49
N ILE A 9 -7.14 12.44 -40.06
CA ILE A 9 -7.49 12.33 -38.63
C ILE A 9 -6.98 11.00 -38.05
N LEU A 10 -7.12 9.90 -38.79
CA LEU A 10 -6.66 8.57 -38.34
C LEU A 10 -5.13 8.51 -38.18
N LEU A 11 -4.39 9.17 -39.09
CA LEU A 11 -2.92 9.29 -39.03
C LEU A 11 -2.44 10.20 -37.89
N ALA A 12 -3.17 11.28 -37.58
CA ALA A 12 -2.82 12.18 -36.48
C ALA A 12 -3.02 11.51 -35.10
N VAL A 13 -4.07 10.70 -34.94
CA VAL A 13 -4.32 9.95 -33.69
C VAL A 13 -3.27 8.86 -33.46
N SER A 14 -2.82 8.19 -34.53
CA SER A 14 -1.79 7.16 -34.42
C SER A 14 -0.41 7.75 -34.07
N ALA A 15 -0.05 8.92 -34.62
CA ALA A 15 1.18 9.62 -34.24
C ALA A 15 1.19 10.07 -32.76
N ALA A 16 0.05 10.54 -32.25
CA ALA A 16 -0.08 10.92 -30.83
C ALA A 16 0.04 9.71 -29.88
N LEU A 17 -0.42 8.53 -30.30
CA LEU A 17 -0.30 7.29 -29.52
C LEU A 17 1.15 6.77 -29.46
N TRP A 18 1.96 7.02 -30.50
CA TRP A 18 3.36 6.61 -30.55
C TRP A 18 4.26 7.61 -29.80
N ALA A 19 3.86 8.88 -29.74
CA ALA A 19 4.54 9.90 -28.95
C ALA A 19 4.33 9.76 -27.42
N GLN A 20 3.49 8.81 -26.99
CA GLN A 20 3.35 8.42 -25.58
C GLN A 20 4.34 7.33 -25.14
N GLU A 21 5.39 7.04 -25.92
CA GLU A 21 6.60 6.47 -25.34
C GLU A 21 7.12 7.45 -24.29
N GLY A 22 6.82 7.14 -23.02
CA GLY A 22 7.21 7.96 -21.87
C GLY A 22 8.67 8.33 -22.00
N ALA A 23 8.98 9.62 -21.81
CA ALA A 23 10.34 10.13 -21.86
C ALA A 23 11.30 9.18 -21.12
N PRO A 24 12.50 8.90 -21.66
CA PRO A 24 13.44 7.98 -21.03
C PRO A 24 13.59 8.37 -19.56
N ALA A 25 13.35 7.40 -18.68
CA ALA A 25 13.37 7.63 -17.25
C ALA A 25 14.70 8.29 -16.89
N ARG A 26 14.65 9.51 -16.33
CA ARG A 26 15.85 10.12 -15.77
C ARG A 26 16.43 9.15 -14.74
N PRO A 27 17.76 8.96 -14.69
CA PRO A 27 18.38 8.17 -13.65
C PRO A 27 17.89 8.67 -12.29
N ALA A 28 17.26 7.79 -11.52
CA ALA A 28 16.79 8.14 -10.19
C ALA A 28 18.00 8.41 -9.30
N ALA A 29 18.09 9.63 -8.75
CA ALA A 29 19.04 9.94 -7.70
C ALA A 29 18.39 9.59 -6.35
N PRO A 30 19.08 8.89 -5.44
CA PRO A 30 18.58 8.67 -4.10
C PRO A 30 18.31 10.02 -3.41
N VAL A 31 17.13 10.13 -2.80
CA VAL A 31 16.72 11.29 -1.99
C VAL A 31 16.28 10.80 -0.62
N GLU A 32 16.20 11.70 0.36
CA GLU A 32 15.64 11.38 1.67
C GLU A 32 14.13 11.16 1.50
N PRO A 33 13.61 9.93 1.75
CA PRO A 33 12.27 9.54 1.33
C PRO A 33 11.17 10.31 2.07
N MET A 34 11.36 10.65 3.34
CA MET A 34 10.36 11.39 4.12
C MET A 34 10.15 12.79 3.56
N ALA A 35 11.24 13.53 3.35
CA ALA A 35 11.19 14.86 2.74
C ALA A 35 10.58 14.80 1.34
N ALA A 36 11.00 13.84 0.50
CA ALA A 36 10.47 13.72 -0.85
C ALA A 36 8.95 13.49 -0.90
N LEU A 37 8.42 12.65 -0.02
CA LEU A 37 6.97 12.39 0.06
C LEU A 37 6.19 13.59 0.58
N LEU A 38 6.69 14.25 1.63
CA LEU A 38 6.02 15.42 2.22
C LEU A 38 6.08 16.63 1.29
N ASP A 39 7.21 16.87 0.62
CA ASP A 39 7.39 17.98 -0.32
C ASP A 39 6.53 17.78 -1.58
N ALA A 40 6.23 16.53 -1.96
CA ALA A 40 5.36 16.25 -3.09
C ALA A 40 3.93 16.80 -2.89
N PHE A 41 3.43 16.86 -1.66
CA PHE A 41 2.13 17.46 -1.36
C PHE A 41 2.08 18.97 -1.60
N ALA A 42 3.22 19.65 -1.76
CA ALA A 42 3.23 21.04 -2.21
C ALA A 42 2.82 21.21 -3.69
N SER A 43 2.87 20.13 -4.47
CA SER A 43 2.59 20.12 -5.91
C SER A 43 1.45 19.19 -6.33
N TYR A 44 1.13 18.19 -5.51
CA TYR A 44 0.18 17.13 -5.83
C TYR A 44 -0.81 16.90 -4.69
N ASP A 45 -2.09 16.80 -5.02
CA ASP A 45 -3.14 16.50 -4.02
C ASP A 45 -3.13 15.03 -3.57
N VAL A 46 -2.59 14.14 -4.41
CA VAL A 46 -2.49 12.70 -4.13
C VAL A 46 -1.07 12.24 -4.42
N VAL A 47 -0.44 11.64 -3.40
CA VAL A 47 0.88 11.02 -3.50
C VAL A 47 0.72 9.54 -3.21
N ALA A 48 1.04 8.70 -4.19
CA ALA A 48 0.97 7.24 -4.05
C ALA A 48 2.37 6.66 -3.80
N LEU A 49 2.45 5.74 -2.85
CA LEU A 49 3.64 4.95 -2.55
C LEU A 49 3.33 3.49 -2.84
N SER A 50 4.17 2.85 -3.64
CA SER A 50 4.07 1.42 -3.91
C SER A 50 4.65 0.61 -2.75
N ASP A 51 3.99 -0.49 -2.38
CA ASP A 51 4.51 -1.46 -1.43
C ASP A 51 4.74 -2.81 -2.12
N PRO A 52 5.98 -3.14 -2.51
CA PRO A 52 6.31 -4.50 -2.89
C PRO A 52 6.16 -5.38 -1.64
N HIS A 53 5.08 -6.17 -1.59
CA HIS A 53 4.74 -6.98 -0.43
C HIS A 53 5.94 -7.75 0.15
N GLY A 54 6.05 -7.77 1.48
CA GLY A 54 7.15 -8.41 2.20
C GLY A 54 8.47 -7.62 2.18
N ASN A 55 8.46 -6.34 1.83
CA ASN A 55 9.64 -5.48 1.88
C ASN A 55 9.79 -4.78 3.24
N GLU A 56 10.74 -5.25 4.04
CA GLU A 56 11.02 -4.71 5.38
C GLU A 56 11.35 -3.22 5.37
N GLN A 57 12.10 -2.75 4.37
CA GLN A 57 12.52 -1.34 4.29
C GLN A 57 11.32 -0.42 4.03
N VAL A 58 10.39 -0.85 3.16
CA VAL A 58 9.15 -0.11 2.91
C VAL A 58 8.24 -0.14 4.14
N HIS A 59 8.13 -1.28 4.82
CA HIS A 59 7.38 -1.36 6.08
C HIS A 59 7.95 -0.43 7.16
N ALA A 60 9.28 -0.40 7.32
CA ALA A 60 9.96 0.52 8.24
C ALA A 60 9.74 1.99 7.87
N LEU A 61 9.70 2.31 6.57
CA LEU A 61 9.36 3.64 6.08
C LEU A 61 7.90 4.02 6.41
N HIS A 62 6.93 3.13 6.17
CA HIS A 62 5.52 3.36 6.53
C HIS A 62 5.35 3.64 8.03
N LEU A 63 6.00 2.85 8.89
CA LEU A 63 5.96 3.08 10.34
C LEU A 63 6.61 4.42 10.72
N SER A 64 7.70 4.80 10.05
CA SER A 64 8.36 6.08 10.27
C SER A 64 7.50 7.26 9.82
N LEU A 65 6.82 7.11 8.68
CA LEU A 65 5.86 8.08 8.13
C LEU A 65 4.72 8.37 9.11
N ILE A 66 4.03 7.32 9.56
CA ILE A 66 2.86 7.46 10.46
C ILE A 66 3.27 8.07 11.82
N ARG A 67 4.51 7.85 12.27
CA ARG A 67 5.02 8.40 13.53
C ARG A 67 5.53 9.84 13.40
N ASP A 68 5.77 10.33 12.19
CA ASP A 68 6.26 11.69 11.99
C ASP A 68 5.10 12.70 12.04
N PRO A 69 5.09 13.64 13.00
CA PRO A 69 4.02 14.62 13.12
C PRO A 69 3.93 15.58 11.92
N ARG A 70 4.95 15.64 11.05
CA ARG A 70 4.88 16.38 9.79
C ARG A 70 3.86 15.78 8.83
N LEU A 71 3.69 14.45 8.83
CA LEU A 71 2.71 13.79 7.96
C LEU A 71 1.29 14.21 8.34
N ALA A 72 0.95 14.16 9.63
CA ALA A 72 -0.36 14.59 10.13
C ALA A 72 -0.67 16.08 9.89
N ARG A 73 0.32 16.90 9.51
CA ARG A 73 0.12 18.30 9.08
C ARG A 73 0.00 18.45 7.57
N ALA A 74 0.48 17.47 6.81
CA ALA A 74 0.55 17.51 5.36
C ALA A 74 -0.66 16.83 4.69
N VAL A 75 -1.28 15.86 5.37
CA VAL A 75 -2.40 15.09 4.81
C VAL A 75 -3.54 14.96 5.81
N ASP A 76 -4.75 14.90 5.29
CA ASP A 76 -5.96 14.61 6.06
C ASP A 76 -6.28 13.10 6.06
N ASP A 77 -6.01 12.43 4.93
CA ASP A 77 -6.43 11.04 4.68
C ASP A 77 -5.24 10.14 4.29
N ILE A 78 -5.28 8.88 4.77
CA ILE A 78 -4.36 7.82 4.35
C ILE A 78 -5.20 6.65 3.81
N VAL A 79 -5.00 6.32 2.54
CA VAL A 79 -5.67 5.19 1.87
C VAL A 79 -4.72 4.01 1.76
N PHE A 80 -5.19 2.82 2.10
CA PHE A 80 -4.37 1.62 2.15
C PHE A 80 -5.01 0.47 1.36
N GLU A 81 -4.20 -0.25 0.59
CA GLU A 81 -4.63 -1.21 -0.44
C GLU A 81 -5.54 -2.32 0.09
N THR A 82 -5.42 -2.68 1.37
CA THR A 82 -6.06 -3.88 1.90
C THR A 82 -7.17 -3.64 2.91
N GLY A 83 -7.73 -2.42 2.98
CA GLY A 83 -8.88 -2.12 3.84
C GLY A 83 -10.22 -2.43 3.16
N ASN A 84 -11.20 -2.93 3.91
CA ASN A 84 -12.58 -2.96 3.45
C ASN A 84 -13.31 -1.66 3.84
N ALA A 85 -13.54 -0.78 2.86
CA ALA A 85 -14.21 0.50 3.07
C ALA A 85 -15.62 0.40 3.70
N LEU A 86 -16.28 -0.76 3.61
CA LEU A 86 -17.57 -0.99 4.27
C LEU A 86 -17.50 -0.79 5.79
N TYR A 87 -16.32 -0.99 6.40
CA TYR A 87 -16.12 -0.90 7.83
C TYR A 87 -15.30 0.32 8.25
N GLN A 88 -15.28 1.38 7.43
CA GLN A 88 -14.54 2.60 7.74
C GLN A 88 -14.96 3.20 9.09
N GLU A 89 -16.26 3.21 9.41
CA GLU A 89 -16.76 3.73 10.69
C GLU A 89 -16.18 2.97 11.90
N VAL A 90 -16.03 1.64 11.79
CA VAL A 90 -15.43 0.81 12.83
C VAL A 90 -13.94 1.15 13.00
N VAL A 91 -13.23 1.39 11.89
CA VAL A 91 -11.83 1.83 11.91
C VAL A 91 -11.70 3.21 12.55
N ASP A 92 -12.54 4.16 12.18
CA ASP A 92 -12.51 5.53 12.69
C ASP A 92 -12.75 5.55 14.21
N LEU A 93 -13.73 4.78 14.70
CA LEU A 93 -13.98 4.63 16.12
C LEU A 93 -12.74 4.10 16.85
N TYR A 94 -12.12 3.04 16.32
CA TYR A 94 -10.94 2.42 16.92
C TYR A 94 -9.73 3.38 16.94
N VAL A 95 -9.43 4.05 15.83
CA VAL A 95 -8.31 5.00 15.74
C VAL A 95 -8.53 6.22 16.64
N ASN A 96 -9.78 6.65 16.83
CA ASN A 96 -10.13 7.72 17.77
C ASN A 96 -10.14 7.26 19.24
N GLY A 97 -9.78 6.01 19.53
CA GLY A 97 -9.61 5.49 20.89
C GLY A 97 -10.88 4.96 21.55
N ALA A 98 -11.95 4.71 20.78
CA ALA A 98 -13.13 4.03 21.31
C ALA A 98 -12.81 2.56 21.64
N ASP A 99 -13.51 2.02 22.64
CA ASP A 99 -13.45 0.60 22.97
C ASP A 99 -14.34 -0.19 22.00
N VAL A 100 -13.76 -0.59 20.86
CA VAL A 100 -14.44 -1.34 19.81
C VAL A 100 -14.31 -2.84 20.08
N PRO A 101 -15.42 -3.61 20.14
CA PRO A 101 -15.37 -5.04 20.35
C PRO A 101 -14.52 -5.77 19.31
N ILE A 102 -13.72 -6.75 19.76
CA ILE A 102 -12.82 -7.52 18.89
C ILE A 102 -13.56 -8.23 17.74
N ASP A 103 -14.83 -8.61 17.95
CA ASP A 103 -15.63 -9.26 16.90
C ASP A 103 -16.03 -8.30 15.78
N GLU A 104 -16.18 -7.01 16.08
CA GLU A 104 -16.39 -5.96 15.06
C GLU A 104 -15.09 -5.63 14.33
N LEU A 105 -13.97 -5.53 15.06
CA LEU A 105 -12.65 -5.33 14.45
C LEU A 105 -12.26 -6.46 13.49
N ARG A 106 -12.68 -7.70 13.76
CA ARG A 106 -12.46 -8.86 12.86
C ARG A 106 -13.15 -8.72 11.51
N LEU A 107 -14.18 -7.87 11.40
CA LEU A 107 -14.84 -7.57 10.13
C LEU A 107 -13.96 -6.66 9.26
N VAL A 108 -13.19 -5.78 9.91
CA VAL A 108 -12.11 -5.01 9.28
C VAL A 108 -10.97 -5.96 8.95
N ARG A 109 -11.02 -6.56 7.76
CA ARG A 109 -9.87 -7.30 7.23
C ARG A 109 -8.84 -6.28 6.75
N ILE A 110 -7.83 -6.02 7.56
CA ILE A 110 -6.61 -5.34 7.12
C ILE A 110 -5.67 -6.44 6.62
N LEU A 111 -5.63 -6.65 5.30
CA LEU A 111 -4.76 -7.66 4.66
C LEU A 111 -3.31 -7.19 4.50
N LEU A 112 -2.88 -6.22 5.31
CA LEU A 112 -1.53 -5.67 5.33
C LEU A 112 -1.03 -5.73 6.76
N GLY A 113 -0.08 -6.61 6.98
CA GLY A 113 0.49 -6.88 8.29
C GLY A 113 0.82 -8.34 8.35
N ASP A 114 1.88 -8.70 7.63
CA ASP A 114 2.47 -10.03 7.70
C ASP A 114 2.48 -10.49 9.16
N PRO A 115 2.05 -11.72 9.45
CA PRO A 115 2.07 -12.21 10.82
C PRO A 115 3.49 -12.10 11.36
N PRO A 116 3.70 -11.90 12.67
CA PRO A 116 5.03 -11.67 13.23
C PRO A 116 6.00 -12.74 12.70
N ILE A 117 6.84 -12.33 11.75
CA ILE A 117 7.83 -13.18 11.11
C ILE A 117 9.04 -13.11 12.01
N ASP A 118 9.49 -14.26 12.50
CA ASP A 118 10.80 -14.33 13.11
C ASP A 118 11.84 -14.34 11.99
N TRP A 119 12.43 -13.17 11.73
CA TRP A 119 13.44 -12.98 10.69
C TRP A 119 14.72 -13.78 10.95
N ALA A 120 14.96 -14.24 12.18
CA ALA A 120 16.07 -15.15 12.47
C ALA A 120 15.84 -16.56 11.91
N GLU A 121 14.61 -16.92 11.53
CA GLU A 121 14.25 -18.22 10.93
C GLU A 121 14.18 -18.18 9.39
N ILE A 122 14.48 -17.03 8.75
CA ILE A 122 14.34 -16.83 7.31
C ILE A 122 15.72 -16.81 6.65
N GLU A 123 16.04 -17.84 5.86
CA GLU A 123 17.26 -17.88 5.06
C GLU A 123 16.97 -17.62 3.57
N THR A 124 15.74 -17.91 3.14
CA THR A 124 15.30 -17.83 1.74
C THR A 124 13.89 -17.25 1.62
N GLN A 125 13.54 -16.71 0.44
CA GLN A 125 12.20 -16.16 0.17
C GLN A 125 11.08 -17.20 0.37
N SER A 126 11.37 -18.48 0.11
CA SER A 126 10.41 -19.58 0.33
C SER A 126 10.07 -19.79 1.80
N ASP A 127 10.94 -19.41 2.73
CA ASP A 127 10.72 -19.61 4.17
C ASP A 127 9.66 -18.65 4.72
N VAL A 128 9.37 -17.56 4.00
CA VAL A 128 8.35 -16.56 4.33
C VAL A 128 6.93 -17.08 4.02
N GLN A 129 6.77 -17.87 2.97
CA GLN A 129 5.46 -18.33 2.47
C GLN A 129 4.58 -19.03 3.54
N PRO A 130 5.12 -19.94 4.37
CA PRO A 130 4.35 -20.54 5.46
C PRO A 130 3.83 -19.52 6.48
N TRP A 131 4.59 -18.45 6.76
CA TRP A 131 4.18 -17.42 7.71
C TRP A 131 2.96 -16.66 7.21
N LEU A 132 2.99 -16.19 5.96
CA LEU A 132 1.88 -15.47 5.32
C LEU A 132 0.53 -16.20 5.41
N TRP A 133 0.54 -17.53 5.49
CA TRP A 133 -0.67 -18.35 5.53
C TRP A 133 -1.14 -18.80 6.93
N ARG A 134 -0.37 -18.56 8.00
CA ARG A 134 -0.66 -19.09 9.36
C ARG A 134 -1.99 -18.61 9.95
N HIS A 135 -2.50 -17.44 9.54
CA HIS A 135 -3.75 -16.86 10.07
C HIS A 135 -4.99 -17.14 9.21
N CYS A 136 -4.84 -17.78 8.04
CA CYS A 136 -5.96 -18.17 7.17
C CYS A 136 -6.64 -19.48 7.57
N ARG A 137 -6.19 -20.15 8.65
CA ARG A 137 -6.93 -21.30 9.22
C ARG A 137 -7.78 -20.81 10.40
N PRO A 138 -9.07 -21.20 10.48
CA PRO A 138 -9.78 -21.08 11.74
C PRO A 138 -8.95 -21.80 12.81
N THR A 139 -8.82 -21.21 13.99
CA THR A 139 -8.25 -21.83 15.17
C THR A 139 -9.15 -22.99 15.64
N SER A 140 -9.18 -24.07 14.86
CA SER A 140 -9.70 -25.35 15.32
C SER A 140 -8.53 -26.19 15.83
N ALA A 141 -8.54 -26.39 17.15
CA ALA A 141 -7.83 -27.42 17.90
C ALA A 141 -6.31 -27.26 18.05
N HIS A 142 -5.90 -26.53 19.10
CA HIS A 142 -4.74 -26.92 19.92
C HIS A 142 -5.10 -26.91 21.42
N GLY A 143 -6.13 -27.68 21.75
CA GLY A 143 -6.28 -28.23 23.09
C GLY A 143 -5.45 -29.52 23.20
N ARG A 144 -4.17 -29.40 23.55
CA ARG A 144 -3.42 -30.46 24.24
C ARG A 144 -2.49 -29.82 25.25
N ARG A 145 -3.00 -29.68 26.48
CA ARG A 145 -2.18 -29.61 27.69
C ARG A 145 -1.26 -30.83 27.68
N ARG A 146 0.05 -30.62 27.73
CA ARG A 146 0.97 -31.67 28.20
C ARG A 146 1.00 -31.60 29.72
N ALA A 147 0.65 -32.71 30.35
CA ALA A 147 1.10 -33.06 31.69
C ALA A 147 2.59 -33.42 31.65
#